data_AF-A0A7J8QFP9-F1
#
_entry.id   AF-A0A7J8QFP9-F1
#
_cell.length_a   1.000
_cell.length_b   1.000
_cell.length_c   1.000
_cell.angle_alpha   90.00
_cell.angle_beta   90.00
_cell.angle_gamma   90.00
#
_symmetry.space_group_name_H-M   'P 1'
#
loop_
_entity.id
_entity.type
_entity.pdbx_description
1 polymer ?
#
loop_
_entity_poly.entity_id
_entity_poly.type
_entity_poly.pdbx_seq_one_letter_code
_entity_poly.pdbx_strand_id
1 'polypeptide(L)'
;PAAFRPRAHNHASYASSIEKGRPVLQGLLAIDYLAKEASVLGWAQAIPKFAADLMKYVQTFLERTYERCRTSYMEAVLEKQSYMIIGRHDIDKLMRLDPASACLPNAFSQSNVRNNSSGAGSIDVESELSDLLLNLRPIRQENLIRDNHKIVLLASLSYSLELVQVSPQNVESGKPSQTSSSPARDLALSANEYRKLAIDCLKVLRVEMQLETIFHLQEMTHREYLENQDAEEPDDFVISLTAQITCRDEEIAPFVSGVKRNYIFGGICGTAANASI
;
A
#
# COMPACT_ATOMS: atom_id res chain seq x y z
N PRO A 1 -13.60 5.34 -16.07
CA PRO A 1 -14.80 5.89 -15.38
C PRO A 1 -14.40 6.92 -14.30
N ALA A 2 -14.95 8.13 -14.36
CA ALA A 2 -14.58 9.29 -13.52
C ALA A 2 -14.74 9.08 -11.99
N ALA A 3 -15.39 7.99 -11.55
CA ALA A 3 -15.63 7.66 -10.15
C ALA A 3 -14.38 7.19 -9.36
N PHE A 4 -13.30 6.82 -10.06
CA PHE A 4 -12.04 6.37 -9.45
C PHE A 4 -10.89 7.37 -9.60
N ARG A 5 -11.20 8.61 -9.99
CA ARG A 5 -10.21 9.70 -9.97
C ARG A 5 -10.27 10.38 -8.60
N PRO A 6 -9.20 10.29 -7.80
CA PRO A 6 -9.13 11.03 -6.55
C PRO A 6 -9.13 12.53 -6.89
N ARG A 7 -10.16 13.27 -6.43
CA ARG A 7 -10.18 14.73 -6.59
C ARG A 7 -9.40 15.34 -5.44
N ALA A 8 -8.11 15.61 -5.64
CA ALA A 8 -7.32 16.44 -4.76
C ALA A 8 -7.08 17.81 -5.40
N HIS A 9 -6.98 18.85 -4.57
CA HIS A 9 -6.41 20.12 -5.02
C HIS A 9 -4.88 19.94 -5.09
N ASN A 10 -4.26 20.36 -6.19
CA ASN A 10 -2.79 20.36 -6.31
C ASN A 10 -2.20 21.15 -5.13
N HIS A 11 -1.20 20.59 -4.45
CA HIS A 11 -0.53 21.14 -3.24
C HIS A 11 -1.26 21.04 -1.89
N ALA A 12 -2.31 20.22 -1.75
CA ALA A 12 -2.95 20.01 -0.45
C ALA A 12 -2.10 19.11 0.48
N SER A 13 -1.79 19.57 1.69
CA SER A 13 -1.19 18.71 2.73
C SER A 13 -2.19 17.66 3.22
N TYR A 14 -1.69 16.53 3.74
CA TYR A 14 -2.51 15.49 4.32
C TYR A 14 -3.42 16.02 5.45
N ALA A 15 -4.73 16.05 5.23
CA ALA A 15 -5.71 16.44 6.25
C ALA A 15 -6.06 15.22 7.13
N SER A 16 -6.11 15.32 8.46
CA SER A 16 -6.32 14.16 9.35
C SER A 16 -7.71 13.50 9.28
N SER A 17 -8.73 14.19 8.76
CA SER A 17 -10.10 13.68 8.59
C SER A 17 -10.64 13.94 7.19
N ILE A 18 -11.62 13.12 6.77
CA ILE A 18 -12.27 13.22 5.46
C ILE A 18 -13.04 14.54 5.32
N GLU A 19 -13.69 14.98 6.40
CA GLU A 19 -14.43 16.25 6.48
C GLU A 19 -13.56 17.47 6.24
N LYS A 20 -12.25 17.37 6.50
CA LYS A 20 -11.26 18.43 6.24
C LYS A 20 -10.71 18.41 4.81
N GLY A 21 -11.35 17.68 3.89
CA GLY A 21 -11.02 17.69 2.47
C GLY A 21 -10.00 16.64 2.03
N ARG A 22 -9.79 15.57 2.81
CA ARG A 22 -8.91 14.46 2.39
C ARG A 22 -9.53 13.76 1.16
N PRO A 23 -8.77 13.56 0.07
CA PRO A 23 -9.29 12.91 -1.13
C PRO A 23 -9.48 11.41 -0.90
N VAL A 24 -10.70 10.93 -1.14
CA VAL A 24 -11.09 9.51 -1.00
C VAL A 24 -11.92 9.09 -2.19
N LEU A 25 -11.81 7.82 -2.57
CA LEU A 25 -12.71 7.18 -3.51
C LEU A 25 -14.14 7.16 -2.94
N GLN A 26 -14.99 8.07 -3.44
CA GLN A 26 -16.36 8.26 -2.96
C GLN A 26 -17.20 6.98 -3.01
N GLY A 27 -16.95 6.12 -4.01
CA GLY A 27 -17.59 4.81 -4.09
C GLY A 27 -17.33 3.93 -2.87
N LEU A 28 -16.09 3.93 -2.34
CA LEU A 28 -15.72 3.15 -1.16
C LEU A 28 -16.31 3.71 0.13
N LEU A 29 -16.43 5.04 0.25
CA LEU A 29 -17.11 5.68 1.39
C LEU A 29 -18.59 5.30 1.45
N ALA A 30 -19.29 5.36 0.32
CA ALA A 30 -20.70 4.97 0.25
C ALA A 30 -20.91 3.51 0.64
N ILE A 31 -19.96 2.64 0.27
CA ILE A 31 -20.02 1.20 0.58
C ILE A 31 -19.76 0.92 2.04
N ASP A 32 -18.75 1.57 2.63
CA ASP A 32 -18.48 1.44 4.07
C ASP A 32 -19.70 1.88 4.89
N TYR A 33 -20.34 2.99 4.50
CA TYR A 33 -21.59 3.44 5.11
C TYR A 33 -22.70 2.38 4.96
N LEU A 34 -22.95 1.88 3.74
CA LEU A 34 -23.98 0.85 3.52
C LEU A 34 -23.70 -0.44 4.29
N ALA A 35 -22.44 -0.88 4.37
CA ALA A 35 -22.04 -2.07 5.09
C ALA A 35 -22.24 -1.90 6.61
N LYS A 36 -21.91 -0.72 7.16
CA LYS A 36 -22.14 -0.38 8.56
C LYS A 36 -23.62 -0.23 8.89
N GLU A 37 -24.40 0.44 8.06
CA GLU A 37 -25.85 0.57 8.27
C GLU A 37 -26.56 -0.79 8.24
N ALA A 38 -26.19 -1.65 7.28
CA ALA A 38 -26.77 -2.98 7.15
C ALA A 38 -26.40 -3.92 8.30
N SER A 39 -25.16 -3.83 8.81
CA SER A 39 -24.64 -4.74 9.85
C SER A 39 -24.78 -4.23 11.29
N VAL A 40 -24.57 -2.92 11.53
CA VAL A 40 -24.51 -2.30 12.86
C VAL A 40 -25.80 -1.57 13.22
N LEU A 41 -26.43 -0.86 12.27
CA LEU A 41 -27.68 -0.10 12.54
C LEU A 41 -28.95 -0.92 12.35
N GLY A 42 -28.81 -2.23 12.15
CA GLY A 42 -29.90 -3.17 12.36
C GLY A 42 -31.01 -3.09 11.32
N TRP A 43 -30.77 -2.64 10.08
CA TRP A 43 -31.78 -2.76 9.02
C TRP A 43 -32.21 -4.22 8.82
N ALA A 44 -31.27 -5.15 8.94
CA ALA A 44 -31.54 -6.58 8.96
C ALA A 44 -32.41 -6.99 10.17
N GLN A 45 -32.28 -6.34 11.33
CA GLN A 45 -33.11 -6.59 12.52
C GLN A 45 -34.48 -5.90 12.44
N ALA A 46 -34.56 -4.70 11.87
CA ALA A 46 -35.77 -3.92 11.69
C ALA A 46 -36.67 -4.49 10.58
N ILE A 47 -36.08 -5.21 9.61
CA ILE A 47 -36.78 -5.81 8.48
C ILE A 47 -36.39 -7.31 8.33
N PRO A 48 -36.77 -8.19 9.28
CA PRO A 48 -36.31 -9.58 9.30
C PRO A 48 -36.68 -10.38 8.05
N LYS A 49 -37.83 -10.05 7.43
CA LYS A 49 -38.34 -10.72 6.22
C LYS A 49 -37.44 -10.53 5.00
N PHE A 50 -36.67 -9.43 4.95
CA PHE A 50 -35.80 -9.08 3.82
C PHE A 50 -34.31 -9.05 4.21
N ALA A 51 -33.98 -9.40 5.45
CA ALA A 51 -32.61 -9.36 5.97
C ALA A 51 -31.63 -10.18 5.13
N ALA A 52 -32.04 -11.39 4.72
CA ALA A 52 -31.20 -12.26 3.89
C ALA A 52 -30.91 -11.64 2.51
N ASP A 53 -31.93 -11.08 1.85
CA ASP A 53 -31.79 -10.45 0.53
C ASP A 53 -30.98 -9.15 0.61
N LEU A 54 -31.17 -8.35 1.66
CA LEU A 54 -30.39 -7.14 1.91
C LEU A 54 -28.90 -7.47 2.11
N MET A 55 -28.60 -8.47 2.94
CA MET A 55 -27.21 -8.90 3.18
C MET A 55 -26.56 -9.42 1.89
N LYS A 56 -27.30 -10.19 1.09
CA LYS A 56 -26.83 -10.66 -0.22
C LYS A 56 -26.54 -9.51 -1.18
N TYR A 57 -27.37 -8.47 -1.17
CA TYR A 57 -27.16 -7.27 -1.99
C TYR A 57 -25.89 -6.52 -1.56
N VAL A 58 -25.71 -6.28 -0.26
CA VAL A 58 -24.52 -5.63 0.30
C VAL A 58 -23.26 -6.42 -0.04
N GLN A 59 -23.29 -7.74 0.12
CA GLN A 59 -22.17 -8.62 -0.25
C GLN A 59 -21.84 -8.52 -1.75
N THR A 60 -22.83 -8.64 -2.62
CA THR A 60 -22.63 -8.53 -4.08
C THR A 60 -22.02 -7.17 -4.46
N PHE A 61 -22.42 -6.10 -3.77
CA PHE A 61 -21.90 -4.76 -4.02
C PHE A 61 -20.46 -4.58 -3.54
N LEU A 62 -20.12 -5.17 -2.38
CA LEU A 62 -18.75 -5.27 -1.87
C LEU A 62 -17.85 -6.05 -2.83
N GLU A 63 -18.27 -7.22 -3.31
CA GLU A 63 -17.51 -8.03 -4.26
C GLU A 63 -17.25 -7.28 -5.58
N ARG A 64 -18.30 -6.66 -6.15
CA ARG A 64 -18.17 -5.89 -7.39
C ARG A 64 -17.25 -4.69 -7.25
N THR A 65 -17.26 -4.04 -6.10
CA THR A 65 -16.38 -2.88 -5.89
C THR A 65 -14.95 -3.31 -5.62
N TYR A 66 -14.75 -4.42 -4.91
CA TYR A 66 -13.44 -5.00 -4.73
C TYR A 66 -12.83 -5.34 -6.08
N GLU A 67 -13.58 -6.00 -6.96
CA GLU A 67 -13.06 -6.36 -8.29
C GLU A 67 -12.70 -5.13 -9.12
N ARG A 68 -13.46 -4.03 -9.00
CA ARG A 68 -13.08 -2.75 -9.64
C ARG A 68 -11.79 -2.18 -9.08
N CYS A 69 -11.62 -2.18 -7.76
CA CYS A 69 -10.38 -1.71 -7.12
C CYS A 69 -9.19 -2.58 -7.52
N ARG A 70 -9.40 -3.90 -7.53
CA ARG A 70 -8.40 -4.89 -7.97
C ARG A 70 -8.04 -4.70 -9.44
N THR A 71 -9.02 -4.47 -10.31
CA THR A 71 -8.77 -4.18 -11.74
C THR A 71 -7.94 -2.92 -11.90
N SER A 72 -8.28 -1.83 -11.21
CA SER A 72 -7.50 -0.59 -11.24
C SER A 72 -6.08 -0.77 -10.69
N TYR A 73 -5.91 -1.56 -9.63
CA TYR A 73 -4.60 -1.95 -9.12
C TYR A 73 -3.81 -2.73 -10.19
N MET A 74 -4.41 -3.76 -10.80
CA MET A 74 -3.76 -4.55 -11.84
C MET A 74 -3.37 -3.70 -13.05
N GLU A 75 -4.23 -2.80 -13.52
CA GLU A 75 -3.89 -1.86 -14.61
C GLU A 75 -2.68 -0.96 -14.28
N ALA A 76 -2.47 -0.65 -13.00
CA ALA A 76 -1.33 0.15 -12.56
C ALA A 76 -0.03 -0.66 -12.54
N VAL A 77 -0.08 -1.92 -12.10
CA VAL A 77 1.11 -2.68 -11.69
C VAL A 77 1.40 -3.92 -12.54
N LEU A 78 0.51 -4.31 -13.46
CA LEU A 78 0.70 -5.47 -14.31
C LEU A 78 1.99 -5.31 -15.13
N GLU A 79 2.76 -6.40 -15.23
CA GLU A 79 4.08 -6.46 -15.89
C GLU A 79 5.17 -5.61 -15.24
N LYS A 80 4.88 -4.95 -14.11
CA LYS A 80 5.86 -4.16 -13.37
C LYS A 80 6.66 -5.03 -12.43
N GLN A 81 7.94 -4.71 -12.31
CA GLN A 81 8.87 -5.49 -11.51
C GLN A 81 8.52 -5.40 -10.03
N SER A 82 8.07 -4.24 -9.54
CA SER A 82 7.55 -4.08 -8.18
C SER A 82 6.41 -5.07 -7.87
N TYR A 83 5.45 -5.24 -8.78
CA TYR A 83 4.38 -6.23 -8.62
C TYR A 83 4.88 -7.67 -8.58
N MET A 84 5.79 -8.02 -9.49
CA MET A 84 6.34 -9.38 -9.57
C MET A 84 7.09 -9.78 -8.30
N ILE A 85 7.81 -8.83 -7.69
CA ILE A 85 8.70 -9.14 -6.58
C ILE A 85 8.03 -9.06 -5.21
N ILE A 86 7.00 -8.23 -5.00
CA ILE A 86 6.23 -8.24 -3.74
C ILE A 86 5.50 -9.58 -3.50
N GLY A 87 5.26 -10.36 -4.56
CA GLY A 87 4.69 -11.70 -4.48
C GLY A 87 5.70 -12.80 -4.13
N ARG A 88 7.01 -12.50 -4.16
CA ARG A 88 8.04 -13.48 -3.80
C ARG A 88 8.06 -13.69 -2.29
N HIS A 89 8.18 -14.95 -1.87
CA HIS A 89 8.09 -15.31 -0.45
C HIS A 89 9.24 -14.74 0.39
N ASP A 90 10.46 -14.72 -0.15
CA ASP A 90 11.64 -14.14 0.51
C ASP A 90 11.44 -12.64 0.78
N ILE A 91 11.00 -11.89 -0.21
CA ILE A 91 10.72 -10.45 -0.10
C ILE A 91 9.54 -10.19 0.83
N ASP A 92 8.42 -10.91 0.68
CA ASP A 92 7.25 -10.74 1.56
C ASP A 92 7.62 -11.01 3.03
N LYS A 93 8.47 -12.01 3.29
CA LYS A 93 8.97 -12.31 4.64
C LYS A 93 9.82 -11.15 5.18
N LEU A 94 10.79 -10.66 4.42
CA LEU A 94 11.65 -9.55 4.85
C LEU A 94 10.85 -8.27 5.07
N MET A 95 9.95 -7.92 4.15
CA MET A 95 9.07 -6.76 4.30
C MET A 95 8.20 -6.85 5.55
N ARG A 96 7.79 -8.05 6.00
CA ARG A 96 7.03 -8.19 7.26
C ARG A 96 7.90 -8.02 8.51
N LEU A 97 9.17 -8.40 8.44
CA LEU A 97 10.12 -8.27 9.55
C LEU A 97 10.67 -6.85 9.70
N ASP A 98 10.65 -6.07 8.64
CA ASP A 98 11.06 -4.67 8.63
C ASP A 98 10.26 -3.84 9.66
N PRO A 99 10.93 -3.14 10.61
CA PRO A 99 10.26 -2.29 11.58
C PRO A 99 9.38 -1.19 10.99
N ALA A 100 9.68 -0.70 9.79
CA ALA A 100 8.86 0.29 9.10
C ALA A 100 7.45 -0.27 8.78
N SER A 101 7.29 -1.59 8.67
CA SER A 101 6.00 -2.24 8.47
C SER A 101 5.06 -2.19 9.68
N ALA A 102 5.51 -1.65 10.82
CA ALA A 102 4.64 -1.42 11.97
C ALA A 102 3.44 -0.51 11.67
N CYS A 103 3.52 0.33 10.62
CA CYS A 103 2.39 1.16 10.18
C CYS A 103 1.34 0.40 9.35
N LEU A 104 1.62 -0.85 8.97
CA LEU A 104 0.71 -1.67 8.19
C LEU A 104 -0.30 -2.39 9.11
N PRO A 105 -1.60 -2.41 8.78
CA PRO A 105 -2.65 -2.91 9.66
C PRO A 105 -2.49 -4.36 10.17
N ASN A 106 -1.70 -5.20 9.48
CA ASN A 106 -1.48 -6.61 9.82
C ASN A 106 -0.24 -6.88 10.69
N ALA A 107 0.45 -5.84 11.20
CA ALA A 107 1.58 -6.04 12.12
C ALA A 107 1.16 -6.66 13.48
N PHE A 108 -0.11 -6.50 13.86
CA PHE A 108 -0.62 -6.94 15.18
C PHE A 108 -0.80 -8.47 15.33
N SER A 109 -1.07 -9.21 14.25
CA SER A 109 -1.25 -10.67 14.31
C SER A 109 0.06 -11.44 14.53
N GLN A 110 1.20 -10.76 14.56
CA GLN A 110 2.53 -11.35 14.83
C GLN A 110 3.17 -10.86 16.14
N SER A 111 2.51 -9.98 16.92
CA SER A 111 3.08 -9.47 18.18
C SER A 111 3.31 -10.56 19.24
N ASN A 112 2.69 -11.74 19.09
CA ASN A 112 2.90 -12.90 19.95
C ASN A 112 4.27 -13.60 19.76
N VAL A 113 5.11 -13.13 18.83
CA VAL A 113 6.50 -13.61 18.65
C VAL A 113 7.51 -12.48 18.93
N ARG A 114 7.16 -11.52 19.80
CA ARG A 114 8.14 -10.53 20.27
C ARG A 114 8.68 -10.93 21.63
N ASN A 115 9.60 -11.88 21.64
CA ASN A 115 10.67 -11.91 22.62
C ASN A 115 12.01 -12.06 21.88
N ASN A 116 12.89 -11.08 22.14
CA ASN A 116 14.31 -10.99 21.78
C ASN A 116 14.64 -10.55 20.35
N SER A 117 15.02 -9.28 20.18
CA SER A 117 16.42 -8.90 19.90
C SER A 117 16.55 -7.41 19.56
N SER A 118 17.75 -6.91 19.78
CA SER A 118 18.24 -5.54 19.66
C SER A 118 18.02 -4.89 18.28
N GLY A 119 18.13 -3.55 18.22
CA GLY A 119 18.07 -2.75 16.99
C GLY A 119 19.09 -3.12 15.88
N ALA A 120 19.98 -4.09 16.11
CA ALA A 120 20.85 -4.66 15.10
C ALA A 120 20.06 -5.42 14.01
N GLY A 121 18.98 -6.12 14.36
CA GLY A 121 18.20 -6.90 13.40
C GLY A 121 17.41 -6.08 12.38
N SER A 122 17.23 -4.76 12.59
CA SER A 122 16.55 -3.88 11.63
C SER A 122 17.43 -3.57 10.43
N ILE A 123 18.71 -3.29 10.68
CA ILE A 123 19.68 -2.92 9.64
C ILE A 123 19.95 -4.15 8.77
N ASP A 124 20.05 -5.33 9.38
CA ASP A 124 20.24 -6.60 8.69
C ASP A 124 19.10 -6.89 7.70
N VAL A 125 17.84 -6.66 8.08
CA VAL A 125 16.67 -6.89 7.22
C VAL A 125 16.63 -5.92 6.03
N GLU A 126 16.92 -4.64 6.25
CA GLU A 126 16.94 -3.63 5.18
C GLU A 126 18.09 -3.89 4.19
N SER A 127 19.27 -4.28 4.70
CA SER A 127 20.41 -4.67 3.86
C SER A 127 20.09 -5.89 3.01
N GLU A 128 19.54 -6.95 3.61
CA GLU A 128 19.18 -8.18 2.88
C GLU A 128 18.12 -7.90 1.80
N LEU A 129 17.12 -7.06 2.11
CA LEU A 129 16.14 -6.62 1.13
C LEU A 129 16.82 -5.84 -0.02
N SER A 130 17.70 -4.91 0.31
CA SER A 130 18.44 -4.13 -0.69
C SER A 130 19.31 -5.01 -1.58
N ASP A 131 19.98 -6.02 -1.02
CA ASP A 131 20.81 -6.96 -1.78
C ASP A 131 19.97 -7.78 -2.77
N LEU A 132 18.79 -8.27 -2.33
CA LEU A 132 17.86 -8.96 -3.22
C LEU A 132 17.38 -8.06 -4.38
N LEU A 133 17.14 -6.77 -4.11
CA LEU A 133 16.74 -5.81 -5.14
C LEU A 133 17.88 -5.45 -6.09
N LEU A 134 19.11 -5.28 -5.59
CA LEU A 134 20.29 -4.97 -6.41
C LEU A 134 20.68 -6.12 -7.35
N ASN A 135 20.38 -7.36 -6.96
CA ASN A 135 20.53 -8.55 -7.81
C ASN A 135 19.54 -8.60 -8.99
N LEU A 136 18.60 -7.66 -9.07
CA LEU A 136 17.67 -7.54 -10.19
C LEU A 136 18.21 -6.69 -11.34
N ARG A 137 19.40 -6.09 -11.19
CA ARG A 137 20.05 -5.30 -12.24
C ARG A 137 20.39 -6.16 -13.48
N PRO A 138 20.35 -5.58 -14.70
CA PRO A 138 19.95 -4.20 -15.00
C PRO A 138 18.43 -4.03 -14.95
N ILE A 139 17.96 -2.96 -14.30
CA ILE A 139 16.55 -2.61 -14.30
C ILE A 139 16.25 -1.85 -15.59
N ARG A 140 15.21 -2.29 -16.30
CA ARG A 140 14.76 -1.65 -17.53
C ARG A 140 13.61 -0.70 -17.22
N GLN A 141 13.60 0.47 -17.86
CA GLN A 141 12.66 1.54 -17.53
C GLN A 141 11.19 1.19 -17.87
N GLU A 142 10.95 0.23 -18.76
CA GLU A 142 9.62 -0.34 -19.04
C GLU A 142 9.07 -1.19 -17.88
N ASN A 143 9.94 -1.72 -17.03
CA ASN A 143 9.55 -2.54 -15.87
C ASN A 143 9.11 -1.67 -14.68
N LEU A 144 9.30 -0.35 -14.75
CA LEU A 144 8.92 0.63 -13.74
C LEU A 144 7.55 1.28 -14.04
N ILE A 145 6.91 1.82 -13.02
CA ILE A 145 5.70 2.62 -13.06
C ILE A 145 6.07 4.07 -13.37
N ARG A 146 6.18 4.37 -14.67
CA ARG A 146 6.51 5.74 -15.14
C ARG A 146 5.41 6.76 -14.93
N ASP A 147 4.15 6.33 -15.03
CA ASP A 147 3.01 7.24 -14.96
C ASP A 147 2.70 7.59 -13.50
N ASN A 148 3.00 8.82 -13.14
CA ASN A 148 2.70 9.43 -11.86
C ASN A 148 1.22 9.29 -11.44
N HIS A 149 0.28 9.31 -12.40
CA HIS A 149 -1.13 9.07 -12.09
C HIS A 149 -1.40 7.67 -11.54
N LYS A 150 -0.61 6.67 -11.94
CA LYS A 150 -0.69 5.31 -11.39
C LYS A 150 -0.13 5.24 -9.97
N ILE A 151 0.94 5.98 -9.67
CA ILE A 151 1.48 6.12 -8.32
C ILE A 151 0.44 6.76 -7.38
N VAL A 152 -0.18 7.86 -7.83
CA VAL A 152 -1.27 8.53 -7.10
C VAL A 152 -2.48 7.61 -6.92
N LEU A 153 -2.85 6.83 -7.93
CA LEU A 153 -3.93 5.84 -7.84
C LEU A 153 -3.65 4.80 -6.77
N LEU A 154 -2.44 4.23 -6.72
CA LEU A 154 -2.04 3.25 -5.70
C LEU A 154 -2.07 3.87 -4.30
N ALA A 155 -1.58 5.10 -4.15
CA ALA A 155 -1.64 5.82 -2.87
C ALA A 155 -3.09 6.04 -2.42
N SER A 156 -3.96 6.49 -3.33
CA SER A 156 -5.39 6.69 -3.05
C SER A 156 -6.13 5.37 -2.76
N LEU A 157 -5.79 4.28 -3.45
CA LEU A 157 -6.35 2.96 -3.19
C LEU A 157 -5.94 2.47 -1.80
N SER A 158 -4.65 2.54 -1.45
CA SER A 158 -4.16 2.12 -0.14
C SER A 158 -4.93 2.78 1.01
N TYR A 159 -5.20 4.08 0.89
CA TYR A 159 -5.94 4.80 1.91
C TYR A 159 -7.43 4.49 1.89
N SER A 160 -8.06 4.49 0.72
CA SER A 160 -9.52 4.36 0.62
C SER A 160 -10.00 2.94 0.96
N LEU A 161 -9.20 1.92 0.65
CA LEU A 161 -9.52 0.52 0.93
C LEU A 161 -9.46 0.21 2.44
N GLU A 162 -8.62 0.90 3.21
CA GLU A 162 -8.55 0.76 4.67
C GLU A 162 -9.80 1.27 5.40
N LEU A 163 -10.59 2.13 4.74
CA LEU A 163 -11.82 2.65 5.31
C LEU A 163 -12.92 1.58 5.39
N VAL A 164 -12.84 0.53 4.55
CA VAL A 164 -13.77 -0.59 4.55
C VAL A 164 -13.46 -1.47 5.76
N GLN A 165 -13.85 -1.01 6.94
CA GLN A 165 -13.79 -1.75 8.19
C GLN A 165 -15.18 -2.29 8.49
N VAL A 166 -15.49 -3.45 7.94
CA VAL A 166 -16.61 -4.24 8.44
C VAL A 166 -16.12 -4.92 9.72
N SER A 167 -16.29 -4.27 10.87
CA SER A 167 -16.03 -4.90 12.16
C SER A 167 -17.18 -5.82 12.53
N PRO A 168 -16.96 -7.13 12.70
CA PRO A 168 -17.92 -8.00 13.35
C PRO A 168 -17.76 -7.87 14.88
N GLN A 169 -18.20 -6.77 15.51
CA GLN A 169 -18.18 -6.67 16.98
C GLN A 169 -19.47 -6.08 17.55
N ASN A 170 -20.40 -6.96 17.94
CA ASN A 170 -20.78 -7.17 19.34
C ASN A 170 -21.83 -8.31 19.43
N VAL A 171 -21.36 -9.57 19.47
CA VAL A 171 -22.17 -10.70 19.96
C VAL A 171 -21.36 -11.45 21.03
N GLU A 172 -20.85 -10.71 22.02
CA GLU A 172 -20.54 -11.30 23.32
C GLU A 172 -21.77 -11.16 24.22
N SER A 173 -22.73 -12.06 24.05
CA SER A 173 -23.44 -12.72 25.15
C SER A 173 -24.40 -13.78 24.58
N GLY A 174 -23.91 -15.02 24.41
CA GLY A 174 -24.76 -16.17 24.08
C GLY A 174 -24.08 -17.25 23.27
N LYS A 175 -23.57 -18.28 23.98
CA LYS A 175 -23.16 -19.64 23.59
C LYS A 175 -22.77 -19.95 22.11
N PRO A 176 -21.66 -20.69 21.89
CA PRO A 176 -21.25 -21.12 20.56
C PRO A 176 -22.16 -22.24 20.05
N SER A 177 -23.00 -21.96 19.06
CA SER A 177 -23.56 -23.01 18.21
C SER A 177 -22.74 -23.09 16.93
N GLN A 178 -22.03 -24.21 16.78
CA GLN A 178 -21.37 -24.63 15.56
C GLN A 178 -22.36 -24.71 14.39
N THR A 179 -21.81 -24.62 13.17
CA THR A 179 -22.42 -24.98 11.88
C THR A 179 -23.52 -24.07 11.30
N SER A 180 -23.13 -22.89 10.82
CA SER A 180 -23.66 -22.29 9.57
C SER A 180 -22.72 -21.17 9.10
N SER A 181 -22.52 -21.02 7.79
CA SER A 181 -21.82 -19.86 7.20
C SER A 181 -22.64 -18.61 7.49
N SER A 182 -22.30 -17.88 8.56
CA SER A 182 -23.01 -16.67 8.91
C SER A 182 -22.59 -15.54 7.96
N PRO A 183 -23.53 -14.70 7.47
CA PRO A 183 -23.23 -13.60 6.56
C PRO A 183 -22.24 -12.58 7.16
N ALA A 184 -22.13 -12.53 8.49
CA ALA A 184 -21.11 -11.75 9.19
C ALA A 184 -19.68 -12.27 8.93
N ARG A 185 -19.48 -13.58 8.77
CA ARG A 185 -18.20 -14.20 8.44
C ARG A 185 -17.78 -13.85 7.01
N ASP A 186 -18.72 -13.88 6.08
CA ASP A 186 -18.45 -13.58 4.67
C ASP A 186 -18.08 -12.10 4.46
N LEU A 187 -18.75 -11.18 5.17
CA LEU A 187 -18.38 -9.76 5.15
C LEU A 187 -16.99 -9.50 5.78
N ALA A 188 -16.65 -10.22 6.85
CA ALA A 188 -15.33 -10.11 7.48
C ALA A 188 -14.22 -10.62 6.54
N LEU A 189 -14.49 -11.70 5.79
CA LEU A 189 -13.59 -12.18 4.74
C LEU A 189 -13.40 -11.14 3.65
N SER A 190 -14.48 -10.54 3.13
CA SER A 190 -14.37 -9.45 2.16
C SER A 190 -13.54 -8.29 2.69
N ALA A 191 -13.80 -7.79 3.89
CA ALA A 191 -13.02 -6.70 4.48
C ALA A 191 -11.52 -7.02 4.61
N ASN A 192 -11.17 -8.30 4.81
CA ASN A 192 -9.78 -8.72 4.83
C ASN A 192 -9.13 -8.68 3.43
N GLU A 193 -9.87 -8.97 2.36
CA GLU A 193 -9.38 -8.83 0.98
C GLU A 193 -9.10 -7.37 0.63
N TYR A 194 -9.99 -6.44 1.02
CA TYR A 194 -9.77 -5.00 0.89
C TYR A 194 -8.50 -4.55 1.61
N ARG A 195 -8.31 -4.99 2.87
CA ARG A 195 -7.11 -4.69 3.66
C ARG A 195 -5.84 -5.26 3.02
N LYS A 196 -5.90 -6.48 2.48
CA LYS A 196 -4.76 -7.09 1.80
C LYS A 196 -4.37 -6.26 0.57
N LEU A 197 -5.33 -5.89 -0.26
CA LEU A 197 -5.08 -5.05 -1.44
C LEU A 197 -4.53 -3.67 -1.05
N ALA A 198 -4.99 -3.09 0.05
CA ALA A 198 -4.46 -1.83 0.58
C ALA A 198 -2.97 -1.94 0.97
N ILE A 199 -2.60 -3.04 1.64
CA ILE A 199 -1.21 -3.33 2.02
C ILE A 199 -0.36 -3.56 0.76
N ASP A 200 -0.86 -4.32 -0.21
CA ASP A 200 -0.14 -4.60 -1.45
C ASP A 200 0.14 -3.29 -2.23
N CYS A 201 -0.80 -2.33 -2.24
CA CYS A 201 -0.55 -0.99 -2.80
C CYS A 201 0.65 -0.30 -2.13
N LEU A 202 0.75 -0.33 -0.80
CA LEU A 202 1.87 0.28 -0.06
C LEU A 202 3.19 -0.45 -0.33
N LYS A 203 3.16 -1.78 -0.37
CA LYS A 203 4.35 -2.58 -0.69
C LYS A 203 4.87 -2.31 -2.10
N VAL A 204 3.98 -2.28 -3.09
CA VAL A 204 4.34 -1.91 -4.47
C VAL A 204 4.98 -0.54 -4.49
N LEU A 205 4.34 0.47 -3.88
CA LEU A 205 4.88 1.83 -3.84
C LEU A 205 6.28 1.89 -3.24
N ARG A 206 6.51 1.21 -2.11
CA ARG A 206 7.82 1.17 -1.48
C ARG A 206 8.88 0.56 -2.37
N VAL A 207 8.60 -0.65 -2.87
CA VAL A 207 9.52 -1.37 -3.74
C VAL A 207 9.79 -0.58 -5.02
N GLU A 208 8.77 0.08 -5.57
CA GLU A 208 8.91 0.93 -6.75
C GLU A 208 9.91 2.07 -6.51
N MET A 209 9.89 2.73 -5.34
CA MET A 209 10.85 3.79 -5.03
C MET A 209 12.30 3.26 -4.94
N GLN A 210 12.48 2.07 -4.39
CA GLN A 210 13.80 1.42 -4.32
C GLN A 210 14.28 0.95 -5.71
N LEU A 211 13.40 0.41 -6.54
CA LEU A 211 13.73 0.02 -7.91
C LEU A 211 14.06 1.24 -8.80
N GLU A 212 13.33 2.36 -8.63
CA GLU A 212 13.66 3.62 -9.31
C GLU A 212 15.05 4.11 -8.90
N THR A 213 15.38 4.03 -7.61
CA THR A 213 16.71 4.36 -7.08
C THR A 213 17.81 3.52 -7.75
N ILE A 214 17.62 2.20 -7.83
CA ILE A 214 18.56 1.30 -8.50
C ILE A 214 18.66 1.61 -10.00
N PHE A 215 17.53 1.90 -10.66
CA PHE A 215 17.49 2.21 -12.08
C PHE A 215 18.30 3.45 -12.46
N HIS A 216 18.28 4.50 -11.65
CA HIS A 216 19.11 5.69 -11.91
C HIS A 216 20.56 5.46 -11.51
N LEU A 217 20.81 4.85 -10.35
CA LEU A 217 22.17 4.67 -9.84
C LEU A 217 22.96 3.57 -10.56
N GLN A 218 22.32 2.64 -11.27
CA GLN A 218 23.05 1.67 -12.10
C GLN A 218 23.89 2.34 -13.19
N GLU A 219 23.52 3.56 -13.62
CA GLU A 219 24.32 4.38 -14.56
C GLU A 219 25.70 4.75 -13.97
N MET A 220 25.81 4.84 -12.64
CA MET A 220 27.08 5.09 -11.95
C MET A 220 28.13 4.04 -12.29
N THR A 221 27.72 2.78 -12.52
CA THR A 221 28.63 1.68 -12.87
C THR A 221 29.22 1.79 -14.27
N HIS A 222 28.69 2.69 -15.09
CA HIS A 222 29.16 2.96 -16.45
C HIS A 222 30.01 4.24 -16.54
N ARG A 223 30.21 4.98 -15.44
CA ARG A 223 31.03 6.21 -15.40
C ARG A 223 32.37 5.98 -14.74
N GLU A 224 33.40 6.69 -15.22
CA GLU A 224 34.74 6.71 -14.63
C GLU A 224 34.92 8.00 -13.82
N TYR A 225 35.17 7.87 -12.51
CA TYR A 225 35.43 9.00 -11.61
C TYR A 225 36.93 9.15 -11.38
N LEU A 226 37.46 10.36 -11.54
CA LEU A 226 38.87 10.67 -11.33
C LEU A 226 39.07 11.30 -9.95
N GLU A 227 40.04 10.79 -9.17
CA GLU A 227 40.29 11.16 -7.76
C GLU A 227 40.62 12.64 -7.48
N ASN A 228 40.88 13.45 -8.52
CA ASN A 228 41.37 14.83 -8.37
C ASN A 228 40.51 15.88 -9.12
N GLN A 229 39.26 15.56 -9.44
CA GLN A 229 38.30 16.58 -9.88
C GLN A 229 37.41 16.97 -8.71
N ASP A 230 37.50 18.24 -8.30
CA ASP A 230 36.48 18.86 -7.46
C ASP A 230 35.21 19.03 -8.33
N ALA A 231 34.42 17.96 -8.43
CA ALA A 231 33.12 18.02 -9.08
C ALA A 231 32.18 18.82 -8.16
N GLU A 232 31.88 20.07 -8.54
CA GLU A 232 30.96 20.93 -7.80
C GLU A 232 29.47 20.56 -8.01
N GLU A 233 29.16 19.85 -9.10
CA GLU A 233 27.79 19.50 -9.48
C GLU A 233 27.53 17.99 -9.43
N PRO A 234 26.34 17.55 -8.95
CA PRO A 234 25.96 16.14 -8.96
C PRO A 234 25.67 15.64 -10.38
N ASP A 235 25.90 14.35 -10.64
CA ASP A 235 25.60 13.74 -11.93
C ASP A 235 24.11 13.84 -12.32
N ASP A 236 23.84 13.94 -13.63
CA ASP A 236 22.49 14.03 -14.19
C ASP A 236 21.53 12.93 -13.70
N PHE A 237 22.02 11.70 -13.50
CA PHE A 237 21.19 10.59 -13.01
C PHE A 237 20.80 10.79 -11.53
N VAL A 238 21.65 11.44 -10.72
CA VAL A 238 21.33 11.82 -9.33
C VAL A 238 20.31 12.94 -9.31
N ILE A 239 20.46 13.94 -10.17
CA ILE A 239 19.49 15.04 -10.32
C ILE A 239 18.12 14.48 -10.75
N SER A 240 18.11 13.62 -11.76
CA SER A 240 16.90 12.97 -12.29
C SER A 240 16.19 12.14 -11.22
N LEU A 241 16.92 11.30 -10.50
CA LEU A 241 16.39 10.52 -9.38
C LEU A 241 15.76 11.41 -8.31
N THR A 242 16.50 12.44 -7.87
CA THR A 242 16.05 13.34 -6.79
C THR A 242 14.80 14.10 -7.19
N ALA A 243 14.77 14.62 -8.42
CA ALA A 243 13.61 15.32 -8.97
C ALA A 243 12.37 14.40 -9.04
N GLN A 244 12.56 13.16 -9.50
CA GLN A 244 11.46 12.20 -9.63
C GLN A 244 10.92 11.74 -8.27
N ILE A 245 11.78 11.42 -7.31
CA ILE A 245 11.37 11.05 -5.94
C ILE A 245 10.64 12.21 -5.27
N THR A 246 11.17 13.44 -5.37
CA THR A 246 10.53 14.64 -4.80
C THR A 246 9.15 14.89 -5.42
N CYS A 247 9.06 14.83 -6.75
CA CYS A 247 7.79 15.00 -7.46
C CYS A 247 6.74 13.96 -7.02
N ARG A 248 7.12 12.68 -6.93
CA ARG A 248 6.20 11.62 -6.48
C ARG A 248 5.78 11.81 -5.03
N ASP A 249 6.68 12.25 -4.15
CA ASP A 249 6.35 12.52 -2.74
C ASP A 249 5.32 13.64 -2.60
N GLU A 250 5.51 14.74 -3.34
CA GLU A 250 4.56 15.85 -3.41
C GLU A 250 3.19 15.42 -3.92
N GLU A 251 3.15 14.61 -4.99
CA GLU A 251 1.91 14.14 -5.59
C GLU A 251 1.12 13.18 -4.69
N ILE A 252 1.79 12.31 -3.94
CA ILE A 252 1.09 11.36 -3.05
C ILE A 252 0.76 11.96 -1.67
N ALA A 253 1.41 13.06 -1.28
CA ALA A 253 1.24 13.70 0.02
C ALA A 253 -0.24 13.93 0.47
N PRO A 254 -1.19 14.28 -0.41
CA PRO A 254 -2.60 14.45 0.00
C PRO A 254 -3.28 13.13 0.42
N PHE A 255 -2.79 11.98 -0.06
CA PHE A 255 -3.49 10.69 0.00
C PHE A 255 -3.00 9.79 1.14
N VAL A 256 -1.74 9.92 1.54
CA VAL A 256 -1.08 9.04 2.51
C VAL A 256 -0.58 9.82 3.74
N SER A 257 -0.69 9.21 4.92
CA SER A 257 -0.19 9.82 6.16
C SER A 257 1.33 9.93 6.15
N GLY A 258 1.88 10.84 6.96
CA GLY A 258 3.34 10.99 7.10
C GLY A 258 4.05 9.67 7.46
N VAL A 259 3.46 8.87 8.35
CA VAL A 259 4.02 7.54 8.72
C VAL A 259 4.08 6.60 7.53
N LYS A 260 3.05 6.56 6.68
CA LYS A 260 3.03 5.72 5.48
C LYS A 260 3.90 6.27 4.36
N ARG A 261 4.06 7.59 4.26
CA ARG A 261 5.04 8.22 3.36
C ARG A 261 6.45 7.79 3.76
N ASN A 262 6.78 7.83 5.06
CA ASN A 262 8.07 7.34 5.55
C ASN A 262 8.28 5.86 5.22
N TYR A 263 7.23 5.04 5.24
CA TYR A 263 7.31 3.65 4.78
C TYR A 263 7.57 3.55 3.27
N ILE A 264 6.85 4.30 2.44
CA ILE A 264 6.97 4.28 0.97
C ILE A 264 8.35 4.76 0.51
N PHE A 265 8.85 5.86 1.05
CA PHE A 265 10.16 6.42 0.69
C PHE A 265 11.30 5.86 1.54
N GLY A 266 10.98 5.01 2.52
CA GLY A 266 11.97 4.29 3.32
C GLY A 266 12.76 3.31 2.47
N GLY A 267 14.02 3.08 2.83
CA GLY A 267 14.91 2.19 2.09
C GLY A 267 15.61 2.82 0.89
N ILE A 268 15.19 4.01 0.41
CA ILE A 268 15.89 4.70 -0.70
C ILE A 268 17.34 4.97 -0.35
N CYS A 269 17.61 5.55 0.83
CA CYS A 269 18.98 5.88 1.25
C CYS A 269 19.86 4.63 1.41
N GLY A 270 19.34 3.57 2.03
CA GLY A 270 20.05 2.30 2.18
C GLY A 270 20.36 1.66 0.83
N THR A 271 19.37 1.63 -0.07
CA THR A 271 19.56 1.12 -1.43
C THR A 271 20.51 1.97 -2.25
N ALA A 272 20.48 3.29 -2.10
CA ALA A 272 21.41 4.19 -2.77
C ALA A 272 22.85 3.97 -2.29
N ALA A 273 23.06 3.84 -0.98
CA ALA A 273 24.36 3.54 -0.41
C ALA A 273 24.90 2.20 -0.92
N ASN A 274 24.09 1.14 -0.91
CA ASN A 274 24.50 -0.18 -1.38
C ASN A 274 24.68 -0.26 -2.91
N ALA A 275 24.04 0.62 -3.67
CA ALA A 275 24.23 0.71 -5.12
C ALA A 275 25.55 1.41 -5.51
N SER A 276 26.08 2.25 -4.61
CA SER A 276 27.31 3.05 -4.81
C SER A 276 28.61 2.35 -4.42
N ILE A 277 28.51 1.14 -3.83
CA ILE A 277 29.64 0.26 -3.49
C ILE A 277 29.88 -0.71 -4.65
#